data_AF-A0A2N3C6H0-F1
#
_entry.id   AF-A0A2N3C6H0-F1
#
_cell.length_a   1.000
_cell.length_b   1.000
_cell.length_c   1.000
_cell.angle_alpha   90.00
_cell.angle_beta   90.00
_cell.angle_gamma   90.00
#
_symmetry.space_group_name_H-M   'P 1'
#
loop_
_entity.id
_entity.type
_entity.pdbx_description
1 polymer ?
#
loop_
_entity_poly.entity_id
_entity_poly.type
_entity_poly.pdbx_seq_one_letter_code
_entity_poly.pdbx_strand_id
1 'polypeptide(L)'
;MPTRAEAETALARLKLWAEAAGPEAAAELGQGVASLLATERPLSRRYPADFRPDAAYRAGLPDLQNGPASLIRGEKQLLQHVGISNFRLPIRFHSRDNGDLTLETSVTGTVSLEAGKKGINMSRIMRSFYAHAGRTFSFEVIEAVLDDYKADLESHDARIQMRMSFPVLRPSLRSGLQGYQYYDIALELVEHQGTRKRFLHLDYVYSSTCPCSLELSEHARATRGQLATPHAQRSVARLSVEVLEGETLWFEDLIEHCRAAVPTETQVMVKREDEQAFAELNAANPIFVEDAARLFCARLKADARIGDFRVVASHQESLHSHDAVSILTEG
;
A
#
# COMPACT_ATOMS: atom_id res chain seq x y z
N MET A 1 -10.69 -61.06 22.71
CA MET A 1 -10.74 -60.02 21.66
C MET A 1 -10.93 -60.75 20.34
N PRO A 2 -11.89 -60.36 19.48
CA PRO A 2 -11.98 -60.92 18.13
C PRO A 2 -10.67 -60.71 17.39
N THR A 3 -10.29 -61.68 16.56
CA THR A 3 -9.11 -61.62 15.71
C THR A 3 -9.35 -60.67 14.54
N ARG A 4 -8.26 -60.18 13.93
CA ARG A 4 -8.34 -59.32 12.74
C ARG A 4 -9.10 -60.00 11.58
N ALA A 5 -8.89 -61.30 11.39
CA ALA A 5 -9.57 -62.09 10.36
C ALA A 5 -11.09 -62.18 10.60
N GLU A 6 -11.51 -62.31 11.85
CA GLU A 6 -12.93 -62.30 12.22
C GLU A 6 -13.58 -60.93 11.98
N ALA A 7 -12.87 -59.83 12.27
CA ALA A 7 -13.35 -58.47 12.00
C ALA A 7 -13.47 -58.18 10.48
N GLU A 8 -12.50 -58.62 9.67
CA GLU A 8 -12.53 -58.48 8.21
C GLU A 8 -13.68 -59.30 7.59
N THR A 9 -13.92 -60.51 8.09
CA THR A 9 -15.04 -61.36 7.66
C THR A 9 -16.40 -60.73 8.00
N ALA A 10 -16.53 -60.14 9.19
CA ALA A 10 -17.74 -59.44 9.60
C ALA A 10 -18.02 -58.22 8.72
N LEU A 11 -17.01 -57.41 8.41
CA LEU A 11 -17.13 -56.25 7.51
C LEU A 11 -17.53 -56.68 6.08
N ALA A 12 -16.92 -57.74 5.55
CA ALA A 12 -17.26 -58.25 4.22
C ALA A 12 -18.72 -58.72 4.13
N ARG A 13 -19.20 -59.39 5.17
CA ARG A 13 -20.60 -59.87 5.26
C ARG A 13 -21.59 -58.70 5.39
N LEU A 14 -21.23 -57.67 6.16
CA LEU A 14 -22.01 -56.43 6.27
C LEU A 14 -22.08 -55.69 4.93
N LYS A 15 -20.98 -55.62 4.17
CA LYS A 15 -20.95 -55.01 2.82
C LYS A 15 -21.84 -55.76 1.83
N LEU A 16 -21.74 -57.09 1.77
CA LEU A 16 -22.60 -57.93 0.91
C LEU A 16 -24.08 -57.78 1.24
N TRP A 17 -24.41 -57.72 2.54
CA TRP A 17 -25.79 -57.47 2.96
C TRP A 17 -26.26 -56.06 2.57
N ALA A 18 -25.43 -55.03 2.75
CA ALA A 18 -25.77 -53.65 2.43
C ALA A 18 -25.99 -53.43 0.92
N GLU A 19 -25.19 -54.10 0.08
CA GLU A 19 -25.37 -54.11 -1.37
C GLU A 19 -26.71 -54.76 -1.79
N ALA A 20 -27.15 -55.80 -1.09
CA ALA A 20 -28.41 -56.49 -1.37
C ALA A 20 -29.65 -55.77 -0.79
N ALA A 21 -29.51 -55.12 0.37
CA ALA A 21 -30.60 -54.47 1.10
C ALA A 21 -30.87 -53.03 0.65
N GLY A 22 -29.91 -52.39 -0.02
CA GLY A 22 -30.02 -51.02 -0.50
C GLY A 22 -29.65 -49.96 0.56
N PRO A 23 -29.45 -48.70 0.12
CA PRO A 23 -28.87 -47.64 0.96
C PRO A 23 -29.76 -47.19 2.12
N GLU A 24 -31.09 -47.33 2.02
CA GLU A 24 -32.02 -46.99 3.10
C GLU A 24 -31.93 -47.98 4.28
N ALA A 25 -31.88 -49.28 4.00
CA ALA A 25 -31.75 -50.32 5.03
C ALA A 25 -30.38 -50.25 5.74
N ALA A 26 -29.32 -49.86 5.03
CA ALA A 26 -27.99 -49.67 5.62
C ALA A 26 -27.93 -48.48 6.60
N ALA A 27 -28.78 -47.47 6.44
CA ALA A 27 -28.84 -46.31 7.33
C ALA A 27 -29.52 -46.63 8.68
N GLU A 28 -30.40 -47.63 8.73
CA GLU A 28 -31.11 -48.05 9.95
C GLU A 28 -30.23 -48.78 10.97
N LEU A 29 -29.08 -49.34 10.54
CA LEU A 29 -28.10 -50.01 11.43
C LEU A 29 -27.31 -49.04 12.35
N GLY A 30 -27.60 -47.74 12.25
CA GLY A 30 -26.97 -46.68 13.02
C GLY A 30 -25.74 -46.08 12.32
N GLN A 31 -25.47 -44.80 12.60
CA GLN A 31 -24.44 -44.00 11.93
C GLN A 31 -23.04 -44.65 11.94
N GLY A 32 -22.70 -45.40 12.99
CA GLY A 32 -21.42 -46.09 13.11
C GLY A 32 -21.21 -47.21 12.08
N VAL A 33 -22.27 -47.92 11.70
CA VAL A 33 -22.22 -49.02 10.71
C VAL A 33 -22.27 -48.46 9.29
N ALA A 34 -23.08 -47.42 9.06
CA ALA A 34 -23.14 -46.73 7.77
C ALA A 34 -21.77 -46.16 7.35
N SER A 35 -20.99 -45.62 8.29
CA SER A 35 -19.62 -45.15 8.07
C SER A 35 -18.65 -46.26 7.59
N LEU A 36 -18.78 -47.47 8.13
CA LEU A 36 -17.95 -48.62 7.73
C LEU A 36 -18.31 -49.17 6.34
N LEU A 37 -19.53 -48.89 5.89
CA LEU A 37 -20.09 -49.30 4.60
C LEU A 37 -19.92 -48.24 3.50
N ALA A 38 -19.65 -46.99 3.86
CA ALA A 38 -19.43 -45.91 2.92
C ALA A 38 -18.24 -46.25 1.99
N THR A 39 -18.48 -46.13 0.68
CA THR A 39 -17.50 -46.35 -0.38
C THR A 39 -16.55 -45.16 -0.57
N GLU A 40 -16.65 -44.13 0.27
CA GLU A 40 -15.74 -43.00 0.25
C GLU A 40 -14.33 -43.48 0.61
N ARG A 41 -13.44 -43.46 -0.39
CA ARG A 41 -12.03 -43.75 -0.18
C ARG A 41 -11.51 -42.79 0.89
N PRO A 42 -10.82 -43.30 1.93
CA PRO A 42 -10.25 -42.43 2.95
C PRO A 42 -9.28 -41.45 2.30
N LEU A 43 -9.50 -40.15 2.52
CA LEU A 43 -8.60 -39.11 2.04
C LEU A 43 -7.25 -39.26 2.72
N SER A 44 -6.17 -39.22 1.93
CA SER A 44 -4.81 -39.22 2.49
C SER A 44 -4.55 -37.93 3.26
N ARG A 45 -4.06 -38.06 4.50
CA ARG A 45 -3.53 -36.93 5.29
C ARG A 45 -2.03 -36.70 5.07
N ARG A 46 -1.37 -37.57 4.32
CA ARG A 46 0.06 -37.47 4.00
C ARG A 46 0.24 -36.59 2.77
N TYR A 47 1.05 -35.53 2.91
CA TYR A 47 1.46 -34.70 1.78
C TYR A 47 2.29 -35.52 0.78
N PRO A 48 1.89 -35.63 -0.50
CA PRO A 48 2.60 -36.44 -1.48
C PRO A 48 3.82 -35.67 -2.03
N ALA A 49 4.94 -35.70 -1.31
CA ALA A 49 6.17 -34.96 -1.66
C ALA A 49 6.74 -35.30 -3.05
N ASP A 50 6.46 -36.51 -3.56
CA ASP A 50 6.94 -37.00 -4.85
C ASP A 50 5.96 -36.72 -5.99
N PHE A 51 4.76 -36.21 -5.70
CA PHE A 51 3.81 -35.85 -6.75
C PHE A 51 4.36 -34.69 -7.58
N ARG A 52 4.36 -34.86 -8.91
CA ARG A 52 4.75 -33.85 -9.88
C ARG A 52 3.62 -33.75 -10.90
N PRO A 53 2.91 -32.61 -10.98
CA PRO A 53 1.81 -32.47 -11.93
C PRO A 53 2.37 -32.38 -13.36
N ASP A 54 1.95 -33.29 -14.22
CA ASP A 54 2.24 -33.26 -15.65
C ASP A 54 1.25 -32.33 -16.40
N ALA A 55 1.41 -32.23 -17.73
CA ALA A 55 0.55 -31.39 -18.55
C ALA A 55 -0.92 -31.86 -18.55
N ALA A 56 -1.15 -33.17 -18.58
CA ALA A 56 -2.50 -33.73 -18.61
C ALA A 56 -3.23 -33.49 -17.28
N TYR A 57 -2.55 -33.68 -16.15
CA TYR A 57 -3.08 -33.36 -14.83
C TYR A 57 -3.42 -31.88 -14.69
N ARG A 58 -2.51 -30.98 -15.12
CA ARG A 58 -2.75 -29.53 -15.09
C ARG A 58 -3.96 -29.12 -15.93
N ALA A 59 -4.14 -29.72 -17.11
CA ALA A 59 -5.29 -29.46 -17.96
C ALA A 59 -6.63 -29.95 -17.36
N GLY A 60 -6.57 -30.97 -16.50
CA GLY A 60 -7.74 -31.47 -15.77
C GLY A 60 -8.08 -30.68 -14.49
N LEU A 61 -7.27 -29.70 -14.09
CA LEU A 61 -7.55 -28.87 -12.92
C LEU A 61 -8.71 -27.90 -13.22
N PRO A 62 -9.64 -27.70 -12.26
CA PRO A 62 -10.75 -26.79 -12.45
C PRO A 62 -10.28 -25.33 -12.47
N ASP A 63 -10.67 -24.59 -13.50
CA ASP A 63 -10.45 -23.14 -13.61
C ASP A 63 -11.73 -22.39 -13.25
N LEU A 64 -11.91 -22.12 -11.95
CA LEU A 64 -13.07 -21.38 -11.46
C LEU A 64 -13.05 -19.90 -11.86
N GLN A 65 -11.89 -19.33 -12.19
CA GLN A 65 -11.78 -17.88 -12.46
C GLN A 65 -12.23 -17.56 -13.88
N ASN A 66 -11.93 -18.45 -14.83
CA ASN A 66 -12.44 -18.38 -16.20
C ASN A 66 -13.75 -19.17 -16.41
N GLY A 67 -14.41 -19.57 -15.30
CA GLY A 67 -15.69 -20.26 -15.33
C GLY A 67 -16.84 -19.39 -15.83
N PRO A 68 -17.99 -19.99 -16.20
CA PRO A 68 -19.11 -19.27 -16.78
C PRO A 68 -19.67 -18.18 -15.86
N ALA A 69 -20.18 -17.10 -16.45
CA ALA A 69 -20.79 -15.97 -15.74
C ALA A 69 -21.99 -16.36 -14.85
N SER A 70 -22.57 -17.55 -15.03
CA SER A 70 -23.60 -18.13 -14.17
C SER A 70 -23.10 -18.46 -12.76
N LEU A 71 -21.79 -18.60 -12.57
CA LEU A 71 -21.17 -18.84 -11.26
C LEU A 71 -20.86 -17.54 -10.50
N ILE A 72 -21.15 -16.36 -11.08
CA ILE A 72 -21.04 -15.07 -10.40
C ILE A 72 -22.11 -15.01 -9.32
N ARG A 73 -21.73 -14.54 -8.12
CA ARG A 73 -22.65 -14.32 -7.01
C ARG A 73 -22.82 -12.82 -6.81
N GLY A 74 -24.05 -12.37 -6.66
CA GLY A 74 -24.38 -10.95 -6.51
C GLY A 74 -24.70 -10.28 -7.84
N GLU A 75 -24.83 -8.95 -7.79
CA GLU A 75 -25.11 -8.12 -8.95
C GLU A 75 -23.93 -8.15 -9.93
N LYS A 76 -24.23 -8.23 -11.23
CA LYS A 76 -23.20 -8.19 -12.26
C LYS A 76 -22.85 -6.74 -12.52
N GLN A 77 -21.87 -6.25 -11.76
CA GLN A 77 -21.40 -4.87 -11.85
C GLN A 77 -19.93 -4.82 -12.24
N LEU A 78 -19.54 -3.75 -12.94
CA LEU A 78 -18.13 -3.41 -13.17
C LEU A 78 -17.42 -3.23 -11.82
N LEU A 79 -16.34 -3.97 -11.61
CA LEU A 79 -15.43 -3.69 -10.50
C LEU A 79 -14.39 -2.69 -10.99
N GLN A 80 -14.30 -1.55 -10.33
CA GLN A 80 -13.33 -0.50 -10.68
C GLN A 80 -11.91 -0.92 -10.32
N HIS A 81 -11.74 -1.60 -9.18
CA HIS A 81 -10.45 -2.09 -8.70
C HIS A 81 -10.57 -3.49 -8.12
N VAL A 82 -9.88 -4.44 -8.73
CA VAL A 82 -9.63 -5.78 -8.20
C VAL A 82 -8.17 -6.15 -8.44
N GLY A 83 -7.52 -6.77 -7.44
CA GLY A 83 -6.09 -7.01 -7.50
C GLY A 83 -5.47 -7.46 -6.18
N ILE A 84 -4.17 -7.21 -6.06
CA ILE A 84 -3.38 -7.48 -4.86
C ILE A 84 -3.04 -6.17 -4.14
N SER A 85 -2.87 -6.23 -2.84
CA SER A 85 -2.46 -5.08 -2.03
C SER A 85 -1.42 -5.48 -0.99
N ASN A 86 -0.50 -4.57 -0.70
CA ASN A 86 0.55 -4.72 0.31
C ASN A 86 1.46 -5.95 0.10
N PHE A 87 1.74 -6.29 -1.16
CA PHE A 87 2.77 -7.26 -1.49
C PHE A 87 4.16 -6.60 -1.38
N ARG A 88 5.15 -7.25 -0.76
CA ARG A 88 6.45 -6.63 -0.48
C ARG A 88 7.57 -7.20 -1.34
N LEU A 89 8.37 -6.30 -1.91
CA LEU A 89 9.57 -6.63 -2.67
C LEU A 89 10.75 -5.75 -2.26
N PRO A 90 11.98 -6.27 -2.26
CA PRO A 90 13.17 -5.44 -2.24
C PRO A 90 13.33 -4.82 -3.64
N ILE A 91 13.23 -3.49 -3.73
CA ILE A 91 13.30 -2.76 -5.01
C ILE A 91 14.47 -1.78 -4.94
N ARG A 92 15.23 -1.67 -6.04
CA ARG A 92 16.35 -0.75 -6.17
C ARG A 92 15.91 0.59 -6.76
N PHE A 93 16.09 1.67 -6.03
CA PHE A 93 15.79 3.05 -6.45
C PHE A 93 17.08 3.83 -6.67
N HIS A 94 17.05 4.75 -7.63
CA HIS A 94 18.10 5.75 -7.84
C HIS A 94 17.84 6.99 -6.99
N SER A 95 18.89 7.53 -6.38
CA SER A 95 18.89 8.86 -5.78
C SER A 95 19.48 9.90 -6.73
N ARG A 96 19.15 11.18 -6.51
CA ARG A 96 19.64 12.29 -7.34
C ARG A 96 21.16 12.41 -7.34
N ASP A 97 21.80 12.09 -6.22
CA ASP A 97 23.26 12.14 -6.04
C ASP A 97 23.98 10.86 -6.51
N ASN A 98 23.34 10.12 -7.43
CA ASN A 98 23.88 8.94 -8.13
C ASN A 98 24.20 7.74 -7.22
N GLY A 99 23.39 7.52 -6.19
CA GLY A 99 23.43 6.34 -5.33
C GLY A 99 22.25 5.39 -5.59
N ASP A 100 22.50 4.09 -5.58
CA ASP A 100 21.46 3.06 -5.65
C ASP A 100 21.10 2.57 -4.24
N LEU A 101 19.80 2.57 -3.92
CA LEU A 101 19.29 2.10 -2.63
C LEU A 101 18.31 0.96 -2.85
N THR A 102 18.51 -0.17 -2.16
CA THR A 102 17.52 -1.26 -2.16
C THR A 102 16.62 -1.12 -0.94
N LEU A 103 15.34 -0.83 -1.16
CA LEU A 103 14.34 -0.59 -0.12
C LEU A 103 13.24 -1.65 -0.16
N GLU A 104 12.76 -2.05 1.01
CA GLU A 104 11.51 -2.79 1.10
C GLU A 104 10.37 -1.89 0.59
N THR A 105 9.65 -2.37 -0.43
CA THR A 105 8.60 -1.61 -1.09
C THR A 105 7.30 -2.40 -1.06
N SER A 106 6.24 -1.75 -0.59
CA SER A 106 4.88 -2.27 -0.60
C SER A 106 4.20 -1.93 -1.93
N VAL A 107 3.70 -2.95 -2.62
CA VAL A 107 3.10 -2.86 -3.95
C VAL A 107 1.61 -3.20 -3.86
N THR A 108 0.79 -2.33 -4.45
CA THR A 108 -0.64 -2.54 -4.68
C THR A 108 -0.89 -2.42 -6.18
N GLY A 109 -1.43 -3.47 -6.79
CA GLY A 109 -1.70 -3.53 -8.23
C GLY A 109 -3.13 -3.97 -8.46
N THR A 110 -3.91 -3.18 -9.20
CA THR A 110 -5.35 -3.40 -9.43
C THR A 110 -5.75 -3.09 -10.86
N VAL A 111 -6.77 -3.77 -11.38
CA VAL A 111 -7.42 -3.47 -12.67
C VAL A 111 -8.92 -3.34 -12.50
N SER A 112 -9.58 -2.79 -13.52
CA SER A 112 -11.01 -2.96 -13.68
C SER A 112 -11.37 -4.36 -14.17
N LEU A 113 -12.54 -4.85 -13.76
CA LEU A 113 -13.10 -6.14 -14.18
C LEU A 113 -14.55 -5.96 -14.62
N GLU A 114 -14.83 -6.31 -15.87
CA GLU A 114 -16.17 -6.24 -16.45
C GLU A 114 -17.19 -7.08 -15.69
N ALA A 115 -18.44 -6.62 -15.67
CA ALA A 115 -19.56 -7.28 -15.00
C ALA A 115 -19.79 -8.76 -15.40
N GLY A 116 -19.37 -9.15 -16.60
CA GLY A 116 -19.50 -10.51 -17.13
C GLY A 116 -18.36 -11.46 -16.73
N LYS A 117 -17.24 -10.94 -16.21
CA LYS A 117 -16.06 -11.74 -15.84
C LYS A 117 -16.11 -12.09 -14.35
N LYS A 118 -15.85 -13.36 -14.02
CA LYS A 118 -15.98 -13.86 -12.64
C LYS A 118 -14.83 -13.47 -11.72
N GLY A 119 -13.63 -13.33 -12.26
CA GLY A 119 -12.46 -12.94 -11.47
C GLY A 119 -11.22 -12.73 -12.33
N ILE A 120 -10.17 -12.28 -11.69
CA ILE A 120 -8.83 -12.14 -12.27
C ILE A 120 -7.90 -13.23 -11.76
N ASN A 121 -6.86 -13.55 -12.53
CA ASN A 121 -5.80 -14.43 -12.03
C ASN A 121 -4.81 -13.63 -11.19
N MET A 122 -5.05 -13.58 -9.88
CA MET A 122 -4.24 -12.85 -8.89
C MET A 122 -2.74 -13.20 -8.95
N SER A 123 -2.41 -14.46 -9.23
CA SER A 123 -1.01 -14.90 -9.29
C SER A 123 -0.23 -14.32 -10.48
N ARG A 124 -0.93 -13.89 -11.54
CA ARG A 124 -0.29 -13.25 -12.70
C ARG A 124 0.31 -11.90 -12.35
N ILE A 125 -0.40 -11.12 -11.53
CA ILE A 125 0.06 -9.80 -11.05
C ILE A 125 1.41 -9.95 -10.37
N MET A 126 1.48 -10.89 -9.43
CA MET A 126 2.72 -11.17 -8.69
C MET A 126 3.87 -11.58 -9.63
N ARG A 127 3.58 -12.43 -10.62
CA ARG A 127 4.59 -12.92 -11.56
C ARG A 127 5.12 -11.82 -12.48
N SER A 128 4.29 -10.87 -12.92
CA SER A 128 4.79 -9.73 -13.71
C SER A 128 5.74 -8.88 -12.87
N PHE A 129 5.39 -8.56 -11.61
CA PHE A 129 6.31 -7.86 -10.71
C PHE A 129 7.63 -8.61 -10.52
N TYR A 130 7.61 -9.93 -10.28
CA TYR A 130 8.86 -10.71 -10.13
C TYR A 130 9.69 -10.82 -11.40
N ALA A 131 9.06 -10.84 -12.59
CA ALA A 131 9.78 -10.84 -13.85
C ALA A 131 10.59 -9.55 -14.05
N HIS A 132 10.12 -8.45 -13.46
CA HIS A 132 10.74 -7.12 -13.57
C HIS A 132 11.54 -6.69 -12.32
N ALA A 133 11.37 -7.38 -11.18
CA ALA A 133 12.00 -7.03 -9.89
C ALA A 133 13.53 -7.05 -9.88
N GLY A 134 14.18 -7.74 -10.82
CA GLY A 134 15.63 -7.79 -10.95
C GLY A 134 16.26 -6.57 -11.65
N ARG A 135 15.45 -5.67 -12.22
CA ARG A 135 15.90 -4.44 -12.89
C ARG A 135 16.00 -3.29 -11.88
N THR A 136 16.88 -2.32 -12.15
CA THR A 136 16.84 -1.06 -11.38
C THR A 136 15.52 -0.35 -11.68
N PHE A 137 14.86 0.16 -10.64
CA PHE A 137 13.46 0.52 -10.71
C PHE A 137 13.28 2.00 -11.09
N SER A 138 12.51 2.22 -12.15
CA SER A 138 12.10 3.52 -12.68
C SER A 138 10.61 3.47 -13.08
N PHE A 139 10.03 4.62 -13.46
CA PHE A 139 8.68 4.63 -14.02
C PHE A 139 8.54 3.71 -15.24
N GLU A 140 9.60 3.55 -16.07
CA GLU A 140 9.56 2.63 -17.21
C GLU A 140 9.33 1.17 -16.79
N VAL A 141 9.81 0.77 -15.61
CA VAL A 141 9.58 -0.59 -15.08
C VAL A 141 8.13 -0.74 -14.62
N ILE A 142 7.55 0.27 -13.96
CA ILE A 142 6.12 0.25 -13.60
C ILE A 142 5.26 0.16 -14.86
N GLU A 143 5.62 0.89 -15.91
CA GLU A 143 4.89 0.89 -17.18
C GLU A 143 4.94 -0.47 -17.87
N ALA A 144 6.12 -1.09 -17.97
CA ALA A 144 6.23 -2.44 -18.51
C ALA A 144 5.41 -3.46 -17.71
N VAL A 145 5.41 -3.35 -16.38
CA VAL A 145 4.58 -4.20 -15.52
C VAL A 145 3.09 -3.94 -15.78
N LEU A 146 2.67 -2.68 -15.96
CA LEU A 146 1.28 -2.32 -16.24
C LEU A 146 0.84 -2.83 -17.63
N ASP A 147 1.69 -2.74 -18.64
CA ASP A 147 1.42 -3.21 -20.00
C ASP A 147 1.26 -4.73 -20.04
N ASP A 148 2.20 -5.47 -19.44
CA ASP A 148 2.10 -6.92 -19.27
C ASP A 148 0.82 -7.30 -18.51
N TYR A 149 0.47 -6.51 -17.50
CA TYR A 149 -0.70 -6.73 -16.67
C TYR A 149 -2.02 -6.49 -17.41
N LYS A 150 -2.09 -5.49 -18.31
CA LYS A 150 -3.26 -5.21 -19.15
C LYS A 150 -3.43 -6.24 -20.26
N ALA A 151 -2.35 -6.59 -20.95
CA ALA A 151 -2.38 -7.55 -22.06
C ALA A 151 -2.92 -8.92 -21.59
N ASP A 152 -2.54 -9.35 -20.39
CA ASP A 152 -2.94 -10.64 -19.81
C ASP A 152 -4.41 -10.70 -19.34
N LEU A 153 -5.05 -9.55 -19.07
CA LEU A 153 -6.41 -9.50 -18.46
C LEU A 153 -7.48 -8.89 -19.38
N GLU A 154 -7.08 -8.37 -20.55
CA GLU A 154 -7.95 -7.63 -21.47
C GLU A 154 -8.75 -6.55 -20.73
N SER A 155 -8.10 -5.84 -19.80
CA SER A 155 -8.72 -4.79 -19.00
C SER A 155 -8.37 -3.41 -19.55
N HIS A 156 -9.31 -2.48 -19.41
CA HIS A 156 -9.17 -1.11 -19.90
C HIS A 156 -8.43 -0.20 -18.93
N ASP A 157 -8.63 -0.40 -17.62
CA ASP A 157 -8.09 0.47 -16.58
C ASP A 157 -7.21 -0.31 -15.62
N ALA A 158 -6.09 0.29 -15.25
CA ALA A 158 -5.12 -0.32 -14.36
C ALA A 158 -4.46 0.72 -13.47
N ARG A 159 -4.13 0.31 -12.24
CA ARG A 159 -3.47 1.15 -11.25
C ARG A 159 -2.42 0.34 -10.51
N ILE A 160 -1.20 0.85 -10.49
CA ILE A 160 -0.09 0.32 -9.69
C ILE A 160 0.37 1.42 -8.75
N GLN A 161 0.57 1.07 -7.49
CA GLN A 161 1.10 1.96 -6.48
C GLN A 161 2.18 1.25 -5.67
N MET A 162 3.28 1.96 -5.43
CA MET A 162 4.45 1.44 -4.74
C MET A 162 4.83 2.40 -3.64
N ARG A 163 4.78 1.94 -2.39
CA ARG A 163 5.08 2.71 -1.20
C ARG A 163 6.39 2.26 -0.58
N MET A 164 7.19 3.23 -0.16
CA MET A 164 8.48 2.99 0.47
C MET A 164 8.80 4.08 1.49
N SER A 165 9.72 3.76 2.40
CA SER A 165 10.29 4.72 3.34
C SER A 165 11.68 5.13 2.82
N PHE A 166 11.75 6.31 2.19
CA PHE A 166 12.96 6.79 1.50
C PHE A 166 13.88 7.54 2.48
N PRO A 167 15.15 7.10 2.66
CA PRO A 167 16.06 7.75 3.59
C PRO A 167 16.83 8.91 2.94
N VAL A 168 16.88 10.05 3.61
CA VAL A 168 17.77 11.17 3.25
C VAL A 168 18.62 11.55 4.46
N LEU A 169 19.93 11.67 4.27
CA LEU A 169 20.83 12.14 5.33
C LEU A 169 20.62 13.65 5.54
N ARG A 170 20.33 14.05 6.79
CA ARG A 170 20.03 15.44 7.15
C ARG A 170 21.00 15.96 8.21
N PRO A 171 21.59 17.15 8.02
CA PRO A 171 22.35 17.82 9.07
C PRO A 171 21.42 18.44 10.10
N SER A 172 21.88 18.47 11.36
CA SER A 172 21.28 19.26 12.44
C SER A 172 21.53 20.75 12.22
N LEU A 173 20.69 21.61 12.84
CA LEU A 173 20.71 23.06 12.61
C LEU A 173 22.02 23.77 13.00
N ARG A 174 22.68 23.36 14.08
CA ARG A 174 23.85 24.04 14.66
C ARG A 174 25.00 23.12 15.05
N SER A 175 24.73 21.91 15.55
CA SER A 175 25.75 21.05 16.15
C SER A 175 26.66 20.32 15.15
N GLY A 176 26.35 20.39 13.85
CA GLY A 176 27.05 19.67 12.80
C GLY A 176 26.81 18.14 12.80
N LEU A 177 25.94 17.64 13.68
CA LEU A 177 25.48 16.26 13.65
C LEU A 177 24.69 15.98 12.37
N GLN A 178 24.56 14.69 12.03
CA GLN A 178 23.77 14.24 10.88
C GLN A 178 23.02 12.95 11.24
N GLY A 179 21.82 12.78 10.69
CA GLY A 179 21.01 11.58 10.85
C GLY A 179 20.10 11.33 9.66
N TYR A 180 19.66 10.09 9.48
CA TYR A 180 18.74 9.74 8.39
C TYR A 180 17.30 10.12 8.75
N GLN A 181 16.73 11.04 7.97
CA GLN A 181 15.30 11.31 7.96
C GLN A 181 14.65 10.38 6.94
N TYR A 182 13.56 9.74 7.33
CA TYR A 182 12.77 8.89 6.44
C TYR A 182 11.53 9.64 5.99
N TYR A 183 11.20 9.49 4.72
CA TYR A 183 10.03 10.07 4.08
C TYR A 183 9.16 8.95 3.53
N ASP A 184 7.88 8.98 3.86
CA ASP A 184 6.91 8.06 3.27
C ASP A 184 6.56 8.56 1.87
N ILE A 185 7.00 7.81 0.87
CA ILE A 185 6.85 8.12 -0.55
C ILE A 185 6.02 7.05 -1.22
N ALA A 186 5.17 7.47 -2.15
CA ALA A 186 4.53 6.54 -3.06
C ALA A 186 4.69 6.96 -4.53
N LEU A 187 5.06 6.00 -5.37
CA LEU A 187 4.94 6.11 -6.81
C LEU A 187 3.61 5.50 -7.24
N GLU A 188 2.87 6.18 -8.09
CA GLU A 188 1.59 5.72 -8.60
C GLU A 188 1.52 5.90 -10.10
N LEU A 189 1.10 4.84 -10.80
CA LEU A 189 0.80 4.87 -12.21
C LEU A 189 -0.66 4.49 -12.39
N VAL A 190 -1.42 5.36 -13.01
CA VAL A 190 -2.83 5.16 -13.31
C VAL A 190 -3.00 5.21 -14.81
N GLU A 191 -3.65 4.19 -15.37
CA GLU A 191 -4.16 4.24 -16.72
C GLU A 191 -5.67 4.13 -16.68
N HIS A 192 -6.34 5.16 -17.20
CA HIS A 192 -7.79 5.24 -17.25
C HIS A 192 -8.22 5.70 -18.63
N GLN A 193 -9.09 4.93 -19.28
CA GLN A 193 -9.60 5.24 -20.63
C GLN A 193 -8.50 5.56 -21.65
N GLY A 194 -7.38 4.84 -21.58
CA GLY A 194 -6.22 5.03 -22.47
C GLY A 194 -5.36 6.26 -22.17
N THR A 195 -5.67 7.03 -21.13
CA THR A 195 -4.81 8.11 -20.62
C THR A 195 -3.99 7.59 -19.46
N ARG A 196 -2.67 7.70 -19.57
CA ARG A 196 -1.72 7.31 -18.53
C ARG A 196 -1.27 8.56 -17.76
N LYS A 197 -1.36 8.50 -16.43
CA LYS A 197 -0.88 9.53 -15.51
C LYS A 197 0.06 8.93 -14.48
N ARG A 198 1.14 9.65 -14.19
CA ARG A 198 2.15 9.30 -13.19
C ARG A 198 2.00 10.24 -12.01
N PHE A 199 1.96 9.71 -10.80
CA PHE A 199 1.86 10.49 -9.58
C PHE A 199 3.00 10.14 -8.61
N LEU A 200 3.53 11.17 -7.97
CA LEU A 200 4.44 11.07 -6.84
C LEU A 200 3.70 11.57 -5.59
N HIS A 201 3.70 10.77 -4.53
CA HIS A 201 3.12 11.12 -3.25
C HIS A 201 4.21 11.25 -2.19
N LEU A 202 4.09 12.24 -1.32
CA LEU A 202 5.02 12.50 -0.22
C LEU A 202 4.25 12.93 1.02
N ASP A 203 4.50 12.26 2.14
CA ASP A 203 4.11 12.74 3.47
C ASP A 203 5.30 13.49 4.10
N TYR A 204 5.17 14.81 4.19
CA TYR A 204 6.17 15.70 4.78
C TYR A 204 5.79 16.08 6.21
N VAL A 205 6.66 15.75 7.17
CA VAL A 205 6.42 15.96 8.60
C VAL A 205 7.18 17.20 9.09
N TYR A 206 6.46 18.12 9.70
CA TYR A 206 6.99 19.40 10.16
C TYR A 206 6.39 19.81 11.51
N SER A 207 6.98 20.83 12.13
CA SER A 207 6.41 21.51 13.30
C SER A 207 5.64 22.75 12.86
N SER A 208 4.42 22.92 13.36
CA SER A 208 3.63 24.14 13.14
C SER A 208 3.37 24.86 14.45
N THR A 209 3.80 26.12 14.55
CA THR A 209 3.45 27.01 15.66
C THR A 209 2.30 27.91 15.25
N CYS A 210 1.24 27.94 16.05
CA CYS A 210 0.06 28.75 15.74
C CYS A 210 0.37 30.26 15.89
N PRO A 211 0.19 31.08 14.84
CA PRO A 211 0.43 32.53 14.92
C PRO A 211 -0.38 33.20 16.04
N CYS A 212 -1.67 32.86 16.20
CA CYS A 212 -2.50 33.38 17.27
C CYS A 212 -1.93 33.06 18.66
N SER A 213 -1.47 31.83 18.86
CA SER A 213 -0.94 31.41 20.16
C SER A 213 0.37 32.11 20.50
N LEU A 214 1.23 32.33 19.50
CA LEU A 214 2.45 33.14 19.62
C LEU A 214 2.13 34.57 20.02
N GLU A 215 1.25 35.24 19.29
CA GLU A 215 0.87 36.62 19.56
C GLU A 215 0.27 36.80 20.97
N LEU A 216 -0.63 35.90 21.38
CA LEU A 216 -1.22 35.92 22.71
C LEU A 216 -0.21 35.64 23.83
N SER A 217 0.76 34.76 23.57
CA SER A 217 1.84 34.47 24.52
C SER A 217 2.75 35.68 24.72
N GLU A 218 3.13 36.35 23.63
CA GLU A 218 3.93 37.58 23.70
C GLU A 218 3.16 38.73 24.35
N HIS A 219 1.86 38.87 24.06
CA HIS A 219 1.00 39.83 24.75
C HIS A 219 0.99 39.59 26.27
N ALA A 220 0.85 38.34 26.72
CA ALA A 220 0.87 38.01 28.15
C ALA A 220 2.24 38.31 28.81
N ARG A 221 3.33 38.06 28.09
CA ARG A 221 4.69 38.40 28.55
C ARG A 221 4.87 39.91 28.70
N ALA A 222 4.49 40.67 27.69
CA ALA A 222 4.68 42.12 27.66
C ALA A 222 3.77 42.88 28.64
N THR A 223 2.49 42.49 28.75
CA THR A 223 1.50 43.23 29.54
C THR A 223 1.39 42.78 30.98
N ARG A 224 1.69 41.50 31.26
CA ARG A 224 1.51 40.90 32.59
C ARG A 224 2.79 40.37 33.20
N GLY A 225 3.93 40.41 32.49
CA GLY A 225 5.16 39.76 32.93
C GLY A 225 5.00 38.24 33.12
N GLN A 226 3.98 37.64 32.49
CA GLN A 226 3.63 36.25 32.69
C GLN A 226 4.40 35.40 31.68
N LEU A 227 5.13 34.39 32.17
CA LEU A 227 5.67 33.36 31.30
C LEU A 227 4.52 32.64 30.60
N ALA A 228 4.54 32.62 29.26
CA ALA A 228 3.55 31.96 28.42
C ALA A 228 4.25 31.26 27.25
N THR A 229 3.85 30.05 26.94
CA THR A 229 4.44 29.26 25.85
C THR A 229 3.41 29.08 24.75
N PRO A 230 3.70 29.49 23.51
CA PRO A 230 2.80 29.23 22.40
C PRO A 230 2.74 27.74 22.11
N HIS A 231 1.58 27.26 21.68
CA HIS A 231 1.46 25.88 21.29
C HIS A 231 2.07 25.64 19.91
N ALA A 232 2.76 24.51 19.81
CA ALA A 232 3.31 23.99 18.58
C ALA A 232 3.08 22.48 18.56
N GLN A 233 2.92 21.92 17.37
CA GLN A 233 2.57 20.53 17.19
C GLN A 233 3.26 19.91 15.98
N ARG A 234 3.29 18.57 15.95
CA ARG A 234 3.66 17.83 14.75
C ARG A 234 2.51 17.93 13.74
N SER A 235 2.88 18.20 12.50
CA SER A 235 1.96 18.38 11.38
C SER A 235 2.44 17.57 10.20
N VAL A 236 1.50 17.18 9.34
CA VAL A 236 1.79 16.39 8.14
C VAL A 236 1.17 17.07 6.94
N ALA A 237 1.98 17.31 5.91
CA ALA A 237 1.52 17.69 4.59
C ALA A 237 1.59 16.45 3.70
N ARG A 238 0.44 16.01 3.19
CA ARG A 238 0.36 14.91 2.21
C ARG A 238 0.21 15.52 0.83
N LEU A 239 1.26 15.40 0.04
CA LEU A 239 1.33 15.89 -1.32
C LEU A 239 1.08 14.74 -2.28
N SER A 240 0.35 15.00 -3.35
CA SER A 240 0.18 14.11 -4.49
C SER A 240 0.34 14.96 -5.74
N VAL A 241 1.38 14.72 -6.52
CA VAL A 241 1.73 15.55 -7.68
C VAL A 241 1.77 14.69 -8.93
N GLU A 242 1.13 15.15 -10.00
CA GLU A 242 1.28 14.57 -11.32
C GLU A 242 2.68 14.89 -11.84
N VAL A 243 3.40 13.86 -12.26
CA VAL A 243 4.74 13.97 -12.84
C VAL A 243 4.59 14.03 -14.35
N LEU A 244 4.90 15.19 -14.92
CA LEU A 244 4.85 15.39 -16.37
C LEU A 244 6.02 14.71 -17.08
N GLU A 245 5.86 14.45 -18.37
CA GLU A 245 6.96 13.93 -19.19
C GLU A 245 8.06 14.99 -19.39
N GLY A 246 9.31 14.54 -19.45
CA GLY A 246 10.47 15.42 -19.64
C GLY A 246 11.57 15.13 -18.65
N GLU A 247 12.09 16.18 -18.01
CA GLU A 247 13.12 16.08 -16.98
C GLU A 247 12.61 15.34 -15.74
N THR A 248 13.45 14.46 -15.19
CA THR A 248 13.11 13.69 -13.98
C THR A 248 12.84 14.62 -12.80
N LEU A 249 11.64 14.48 -12.21
CA LEU A 249 11.34 15.01 -10.88
C LEU A 249 11.79 14.00 -9.82
N TRP A 250 12.86 14.31 -9.10
CA TRP A 250 13.39 13.43 -8.06
C TRP A 250 12.56 13.51 -6.78
N PHE A 251 12.62 12.46 -5.96
CA PHE A 251 12.01 12.46 -4.62
C PHE A 251 12.55 13.61 -3.77
N GLU A 252 13.85 13.82 -3.87
CA GLU A 252 14.61 14.86 -3.20
C GLU A 252 14.17 16.26 -3.63
N ASP A 253 13.75 16.46 -4.88
CA ASP A 253 13.25 17.74 -5.37
C ASP A 253 11.94 18.11 -4.67
N LEU A 254 11.02 17.14 -4.54
CA LEU A 254 9.75 17.37 -3.84
C LEU A 254 9.95 17.60 -2.34
N ILE A 255 10.89 16.86 -1.72
CA ILE A 255 11.31 17.11 -0.33
C ILE A 255 11.88 18.53 -0.20
N GLU A 256 12.70 18.97 -1.14
CA GLU A 256 13.26 20.33 -1.17
C GLU A 256 12.21 21.42 -1.32
N HIS A 257 11.20 21.19 -2.16
CA HIS A 257 10.05 22.07 -2.27
C HIS A 257 9.32 22.19 -0.94
N CYS A 258 9.07 21.08 -0.25
CA CYS A 258 8.43 21.09 1.07
C CYS A 258 9.26 21.84 2.12
N ARG A 259 10.57 21.60 2.18
CA ARG A 259 11.47 22.29 3.13
C ARG A 259 11.57 23.78 2.85
N ALA A 260 11.55 24.18 1.59
CA ALA A 260 11.58 25.59 1.21
C ALA A 260 10.23 26.28 1.46
N ALA A 261 9.11 25.56 1.33
CA ALA A 261 7.78 26.07 1.69
C ALA A 261 7.63 26.23 3.21
N VAL A 262 8.00 25.21 3.97
CA VAL A 262 7.84 25.14 5.42
C VAL A 262 9.14 24.61 6.04
N PRO A 263 10.02 25.51 6.54
CA PRO A 263 11.39 25.16 6.93
C PRO A 263 11.50 24.39 8.25
N THR A 264 10.40 24.25 8.99
CA THR A 264 10.33 23.61 10.31
C THR A 264 10.22 22.09 10.25
N GLU A 265 10.92 21.45 9.31
CA GLU A 265 11.05 19.98 9.23
C GLU A 265 11.53 19.40 10.57
N THR A 266 10.97 18.25 10.96
CA THR A 266 11.43 17.57 12.19
C THR A 266 12.91 17.22 12.11
N GLN A 267 13.62 17.41 13.22
CA GLN A 267 15.05 17.10 13.34
C GLN A 267 15.28 15.63 13.73
N VAL A 268 16.32 15.00 13.18
CA VAL A 268 16.65 13.59 13.45
C VAL A 268 17.53 13.44 14.70
N MET A 269 18.67 14.12 14.71
CA MET A 269 19.62 14.15 15.83
C MET A 269 19.79 15.60 16.26
N VAL A 270 19.79 15.84 17.56
CA VAL A 270 19.88 17.19 18.13
C VAL A 270 20.75 17.20 19.39
N LYS A 271 21.43 18.32 19.61
CA LYS A 271 21.96 18.77 20.89
C LYS A 271 21.19 20.00 21.37
N ARG A 272 21.55 20.51 22.56
CA ARG A 272 20.90 21.68 23.18
C ARG A 272 20.87 22.90 22.25
N GLU A 273 21.96 23.15 21.55
CA GLU A 273 22.06 24.24 20.58
C GLU A 273 21.12 24.07 19.38
N ASP A 274 20.85 22.84 18.94
CA ASP A 274 19.89 22.55 17.87
C ASP A 274 18.45 22.68 18.35
N GLU A 275 18.15 22.23 19.58
CA GLU A 275 16.82 22.40 20.18
C GLU A 275 16.46 23.88 20.31
N GLN A 276 17.41 24.72 20.75
CA GLN A 276 17.23 26.17 20.78
C GLN A 276 17.05 26.73 19.36
N ALA A 277 17.87 26.30 18.41
CA ALA A 277 17.75 26.74 17.01
C ALA A 277 16.38 26.39 16.42
N PHE A 278 15.86 25.21 16.75
CA PHE A 278 14.56 24.76 16.26
C PHE A 278 13.43 25.57 16.91
N ALA A 279 13.53 25.91 18.20
CA ALA A 279 12.56 26.80 18.86
C ALA A 279 12.55 28.20 18.21
N GLU A 280 13.72 28.76 17.92
CA GLU A 280 13.85 30.04 17.20
C GLU A 280 13.30 29.95 15.77
N LEU A 281 13.56 28.84 15.06
CA LEU A 281 13.06 28.60 13.72
C LEU A 281 11.52 28.53 13.68
N ASN A 282 10.90 27.86 14.66
CA ASN A 282 9.45 27.82 14.81
C ASN A 282 8.86 29.20 15.10
N ALA A 283 9.48 29.96 16.02
CA ALA A 283 9.04 31.31 16.34
C ALA A 283 9.15 32.28 15.16
N ALA A 284 10.14 32.08 14.28
CA ALA A 284 10.32 32.88 13.06
C ALA A 284 9.35 32.49 11.93
N ASN A 285 8.73 31.30 11.99
CA ASN A 285 7.85 30.77 10.95
C ASN A 285 6.52 30.26 11.53
N PRO A 286 5.75 31.08 12.28
CA PRO A 286 4.43 30.68 12.74
C PRO A 286 3.50 30.56 11.53
N ILE A 287 2.62 29.55 11.54
CA ILE A 287 1.85 29.20 10.34
C ILE A 287 0.47 28.62 10.67
N PHE A 288 -0.56 29.09 9.98
CA PHE A 288 -1.88 28.47 9.96
C PHE A 288 -1.93 27.32 8.95
N VAL A 289 -2.87 26.39 9.14
CA VAL A 289 -2.99 25.22 8.25
C VAL A 289 -3.32 25.63 6.81
N GLU A 290 -4.07 26.71 6.63
CA GLU A 290 -4.40 27.29 5.32
C GLU A 290 -3.17 27.87 4.63
N ASP A 291 -2.32 28.56 5.39
CA ASP A 291 -1.10 29.16 4.86
C ASP A 291 -0.07 28.09 4.51
N ALA A 292 0.01 27.00 5.29
CA ALA A 292 0.82 25.84 4.92
C ALA A 292 0.41 25.28 3.56
N ALA A 293 -0.89 25.05 3.33
CA ALA A 293 -1.39 24.57 2.03
C ALA A 293 -1.05 25.53 0.87
N ARG A 294 -1.15 26.85 1.10
CA ARG A 294 -0.79 27.89 0.11
C ARG A 294 0.71 27.92 -0.19
N LEU A 295 1.57 27.80 0.82
CA LEU A 295 3.02 27.78 0.65
C LEU A 295 3.49 26.57 -0.15
N PHE A 296 2.95 25.37 0.14
CA PHE A 296 3.23 24.20 -0.68
C PHE A 296 2.75 24.41 -2.12
N CYS A 297 1.51 24.85 -2.33
CA CYS A 297 0.96 25.14 -3.66
C CYS A 297 1.85 26.09 -4.46
N ALA A 298 2.36 27.17 -3.85
CA ALA A 298 3.24 28.12 -4.53
C ALA A 298 4.54 27.47 -5.04
N ARG A 299 5.13 26.53 -4.28
CA ARG A 299 6.32 25.79 -4.72
C ARG A 299 6.01 24.81 -5.83
N LEU A 300 4.90 24.07 -5.73
CA LEU A 300 4.49 23.08 -6.74
C LEU A 300 4.15 23.76 -8.07
N LYS A 301 3.41 24.88 -8.05
CA LYS A 301 3.10 25.66 -9.26
C LYS A 301 4.32 26.24 -9.97
N ALA A 302 5.41 26.46 -9.24
CA ALA A 302 6.63 27.03 -9.80
C ALA A 302 7.50 25.98 -10.52
N ASP A 303 7.25 24.69 -10.32
CA ASP A 303 8.00 23.61 -10.96
C ASP A 303 7.28 23.12 -12.22
N ALA A 304 7.84 23.40 -13.39
CA ALA A 304 7.26 23.05 -14.67
C ALA A 304 7.17 21.53 -14.93
N ARG A 305 7.82 20.70 -14.10
CA ARG A 305 7.74 19.23 -14.16
C ARG A 305 6.47 18.69 -13.48
N ILE A 306 5.74 19.53 -12.75
CA ILE A 306 4.54 19.16 -11.99
C ILE A 306 3.29 19.61 -12.74
N GLY A 307 2.35 18.67 -12.93
CA GLY A 307 1.04 18.89 -13.53
C GLY A 307 -0.03 19.17 -12.47
N ASP A 308 -1.13 18.41 -12.50
CA ASP A 308 -2.17 18.46 -11.48
C ASP A 308 -1.59 18.07 -10.11
N PHE A 309 -2.10 18.65 -9.02
CA PHE A 309 -1.66 18.26 -7.69
C PHE A 309 -2.71 18.46 -6.61
N ARG A 310 -2.50 17.75 -5.51
CA ARG A 310 -3.28 17.84 -4.28
C ARG A 310 -2.36 17.99 -3.08
N VAL A 311 -2.66 18.97 -2.24
CA VAL A 311 -2.00 19.21 -0.95
C VAL A 311 -3.04 19.03 0.15
N VAL A 312 -2.75 18.16 1.12
CA VAL A 312 -3.53 18.04 2.36
C VAL A 312 -2.62 18.41 3.52
N ALA A 313 -2.82 19.57 4.13
CA ALA A 313 -2.14 19.96 5.35
C ALA A 313 -3.00 19.57 6.57
N SER A 314 -2.40 18.88 7.53
CA SER A 314 -3.06 18.45 8.78
C SER A 314 -2.19 18.87 9.96
N HIS A 315 -2.69 19.80 10.77
CA HIS A 315 -2.07 20.18 12.03
C HIS A 315 -2.67 19.35 13.16
N GLN A 316 -1.85 18.55 13.84
CA GLN A 316 -2.30 17.69 14.94
C GLN A 316 -2.38 18.51 16.22
N GLU A 317 -3.45 19.30 16.34
CA GLU A 317 -3.57 20.35 17.36
C GLU A 317 -3.30 19.83 18.77
N SER A 318 -2.37 20.48 19.47
CA SER A 318 -2.01 20.09 20.84
C SER A 318 -3.00 20.58 21.89
N LEU A 319 -3.78 21.63 21.57
CA LEU A 319 -4.77 22.22 22.48
C LEU A 319 -6.16 21.55 22.35
N HIS A 320 -6.41 20.87 21.24
CA HIS A 320 -7.70 20.25 20.92
C HIS A 320 -7.56 18.73 20.78
N SER A 321 -8.68 18.01 20.90
CA SER A 321 -8.72 16.55 20.68
C SER A 321 -9.07 16.19 19.22
N HIS A 322 -8.80 17.10 18.28
CA HIS A 322 -9.05 16.95 16.85
C HIS A 322 -8.04 17.78 16.06
N ASP A 323 -7.81 17.39 14.80
CA ASP A 323 -6.84 18.05 13.93
C ASP A 323 -7.48 19.20 13.15
N ALA A 324 -6.70 20.24 12.86
CA ALA A 324 -7.06 21.25 11.86
C ALA A 324 -6.58 20.78 10.48
N VAL A 325 -7.43 20.86 9.45
CA VAL A 325 -7.14 20.32 8.11
C VAL A 325 -7.46 21.34 7.04
N SER A 326 -6.56 21.46 6.06
CA SER A 326 -6.79 22.20 4.82
C SER A 326 -6.46 21.33 3.62
N ILE A 327 -7.27 21.45 2.56
CA ILE A 327 -7.11 20.72 1.30
C ILE A 327 -7.08 21.73 0.16
N LEU A 328 -6.07 21.63 -0.68
CA LEU A 328 -5.95 22.38 -1.92
C LEU A 328 -5.73 21.40 -3.07
N THR A 329 -6.47 21.60 -4.16
CA THR A 329 -6.34 20.86 -5.42
C THR A 329 -6.19 21.84 -6.56
N GLU A 330 -5.27 21.55 -7.49
CA GLU A 330 -5.08 22.27 -8.74
C GLU A 330 -5.10 21.22 -9.87
N GLY A 331 -5.87 21.49 -10.93
CA GLY A 331 -6.18 20.50 -11.97
C GLY A 331 -7.64 20.09 -11.95
#